data_AF-A0A1A2NFS8-F1
#
_entry.id   AF-A0A1A2NFS8-F1
#
_cell.length_a   1.000
_cell.length_b   1.000
_cell.length_c   1.000
_cell.angle_alpha   90.00
_cell.angle_beta   90.00
_cell.angle_gamma   90.00
#
_symmetry.space_group_name_H-M   'P 1'
#
loop_
_entity.id
_entity.type
_entity.pdbx_description
1 polymer ?
#
loop_
_entity_poly.entity_id
_entity_poly.type
_entity_poly.pdbx_seq_one_letter_code
_entity_poly.pdbx_strand_id
1 'polypeptide(L)'
;MKIRLIEVLRAGWGAALLTAPSGVLSHIHGVQVDHKALVVTRILGGRHLVQALLSGINPGPEVLAAGVWVDTVHSATALGLAAADRHRARGGVTDAAVAASWAALGWRHLRTGQARTDRVRGRDRLARAVVGALPGGGGLMAQARAVRCGRA
;
A
#
# COMPACT_ATOMS: atom_id res chain seq x y z
N MET A 1 -0.11 -22.82 2.60
CA MET A 1 -0.08 -21.35 2.79
C MET A 1 -0.09 -20.72 1.40
N LYS A 2 -1.00 -19.79 1.08
CA LYS A 2 -0.99 -19.13 -0.24
C LYS A 2 -0.39 -17.73 -0.08
N ILE A 3 0.89 -17.60 -0.47
CA ILE A 3 1.56 -16.30 -0.58
C ILE A 3 1.16 -15.70 -1.93
N ARG A 4 0.70 -14.45 -1.94
CA ARG A 4 0.24 -13.80 -3.16
C ARG A 4 1.42 -13.18 -3.89
N LEU A 5 1.48 -13.35 -5.21
CA LEU A 5 2.53 -12.77 -6.06
C LEU A 5 2.69 -11.25 -5.83
N ILE A 6 1.58 -10.53 -5.65
CA ILE A 6 1.60 -9.09 -5.35
C ILE A 6 2.37 -8.75 -4.07
N GLU A 7 2.30 -9.59 -3.05
CA GLU A 7 2.99 -9.39 -1.78
C GLU A 7 4.47 -9.78 -1.89
N VAL A 8 4.79 -10.76 -2.73
CA VAL A 8 6.19 -11.11 -3.07
C VAL A 8 6.84 -9.95 -3.83
N LEU A 9 6.16 -9.40 -4.83
CA LEU A 9 6.63 -8.24 -5.58
C LEU A 9 6.77 -7.02 -4.67
N ARG A 10 5.80 -6.79 -3.76
CA ARG A 10 5.88 -5.70 -2.78
C ARG A 10 7.03 -5.89 -1.80
N ALA A 11 7.24 -7.11 -1.32
CA ALA A 11 8.36 -7.43 -0.42
C ALA A 11 9.71 -7.24 -1.13
N GLY A 12 9.84 -7.70 -2.37
CA GLY A 12 11.05 -7.49 -3.19
C GLY A 12 11.32 -6.01 -3.44
N TRP A 13 10.30 -5.24 -3.81
CA TRP A 13 10.41 -3.80 -3.99
C TRP A 13 10.77 -3.08 -2.68
N GLY A 14 10.10 -3.43 -1.58
CA GLY A 14 10.37 -2.87 -0.26
C GLY A 14 11.80 -3.16 0.21
N ALA A 15 12.30 -4.38 -0.02
CA ALA A 15 13.67 -4.76 0.26
C ALA A 15 14.66 -3.92 -0.57
N ALA A 16 14.43 -3.79 -1.88
CA ALA A 16 15.29 -2.98 -2.76
C ALA A 16 15.37 -1.51 -2.31
N LEU A 17 14.23 -0.91 -1.95
CA LEU A 17 14.19 0.47 -1.42
C LEU A 17 14.89 0.60 -0.06
N LEU A 18 14.82 -0.42 0.78
CA LEU A 18 15.42 -0.42 2.11
C LEU A 18 16.95 -0.62 2.06
N THR A 19 17.43 -1.55 1.24
CA THR A 19 18.85 -1.95 1.19
C THR A 19 19.66 -1.17 0.17
N ALA A 20 19.06 -0.79 -0.96
CA ALA A 20 19.73 -0.10 -2.07
C ALA A 20 19.02 1.21 -2.50
N PRO A 21 18.68 2.12 -1.57
CA PRO A 21 17.92 3.34 -1.90
C PRO A 21 18.63 4.23 -2.92
N SER A 22 19.96 4.35 -2.82
CA SER A 22 20.78 5.17 -3.72
C SER A 22 20.74 4.65 -5.16
N GLY A 23 20.80 3.33 -5.33
CA GLY A 23 20.71 2.68 -6.64
C GLY A 23 19.33 2.85 -7.25
N VAL A 24 18.26 2.79 -6.46
CA VAL A 24 16.91 3.05 -7.00
C VAL A 24 16.77 4.52 -7.41
N LEU A 25 17.19 5.45 -6.55
CA LEU A 25 17.09 6.88 -6.84
C LEU A 25 17.92 7.31 -8.04
N SER A 26 19.11 6.72 -8.24
CA SER A 26 19.98 7.06 -9.38
C SER A 26 19.39 6.68 -10.74
N HIS A 27 18.42 5.75 -10.78
CA HIS A 27 17.70 5.40 -12.00
C HIS A 27 16.54 6.37 -12.30
N ILE A 28 16.12 7.18 -11.33
CA ILE A 28 15.05 8.17 -11.51
C ILE A 28 15.68 9.50 -11.91
N HIS A 29 15.64 9.80 -13.21
CA HIS A 29 16.20 11.05 -13.75
C HIS A 29 15.55 12.30 -13.14
N GLY A 30 16.38 13.19 -12.61
CA GLY A 30 15.95 14.48 -12.04
C GLY A 30 15.50 14.43 -10.58
N VAL A 31 15.80 13.35 -9.85
CA VAL A 31 15.72 13.33 -8.39
C VAL A 31 17.07 13.73 -7.80
N GLN A 32 17.06 14.65 -6.84
CA GLN A 32 18.24 14.94 -6.05
C GLN A 32 18.45 13.87 -4.97
N VAL A 33 19.60 13.21 -5.03
CA VAL A 33 19.99 12.18 -4.07
C VAL A 33 20.64 12.85 -2.86
N ASP A 34 19.81 13.34 -1.94
CA ASP A 34 20.25 13.87 -0.65
C ASP A 34 19.95 12.89 0.50
N HIS A 35 20.55 13.14 1.68
CA HIS A 35 20.35 12.28 2.85
C HIS A 35 18.86 12.14 3.22
N LYS A 36 18.08 13.21 3.08
CA LYS A 36 16.63 13.19 3.32
C LYS A 36 15.91 12.25 2.36
N ALA A 37 16.23 12.30 1.07
CA ALA A 37 15.63 11.41 0.07
C ALA A 37 15.96 9.94 0.37
N LEU A 38 17.20 9.62 0.74
CA LEU A 38 17.58 8.26 1.13
C LEU A 38 16.81 7.75 2.36
N VAL A 39 16.63 8.59 3.38
CA VAL A 39 15.83 8.23 4.57
C VAL A 39 14.37 7.99 4.19
N VAL A 40 13.77 8.86 3.38
CA VAL A 40 12.39 8.71 2.90
C VAL A 40 12.23 7.42 2.10
N THR A 41 13.16 7.11 1.19
CA THR A 41 13.15 5.88 0.39
C THR A 41 13.25 4.63 1.27
N ARG A 42 14.07 4.64 2.32
CA ARG A 42 14.16 3.53 3.28
C ARG A 42 12.88 3.37 4.10
N ILE A 43 12.27 4.47 4.55
CA ILE A 43 10.99 4.45 5.26
C ILE A 43 9.90 3.85 4.35
N LEU A 44 9.86 4.24 3.09
CA LEU A 44 8.96 3.68 2.08
C LEU A 44 9.20 2.18 1.89
N GLY A 45 10.46 1.75 1.79
CA GLY A 45 10.83 0.34 1.73
C GLY A 45 10.36 -0.46 2.94
N GLY A 46 10.59 0.07 4.15
CA GLY A 46 10.10 -0.50 5.40
C GLY A 46 8.58 -0.63 5.44
N ARG A 47 7.85 0.38 4.96
CA ARG A 47 6.39 0.34 4.84
C ARG A 47 5.92 -0.78 3.92
N HIS A 48 6.52 -0.92 2.74
CA HIS A 48 6.19 -2.01 1.82
C HIS A 48 6.43 -3.38 2.44
N LEU A 49 7.53 -3.56 3.18
CA LEU A 49 7.84 -4.81 3.89
C LEU A 49 6.84 -5.10 5.02
N VAL A 50 6.53 -4.11 5.86
CA VAL A 50 5.53 -4.26 6.93
C VAL A 50 4.16 -4.60 6.33
N GLN A 51 3.77 -3.92 5.25
CA GLN A 51 2.50 -4.16 4.58
C GLN A 51 2.46 -5.57 3.95
N ALA A 52 3.56 -6.03 3.36
CA ALA A 52 3.72 -7.38 2.84
C ALA A 52 3.72 -8.45 3.94
N LEU A 53 4.28 -8.18 5.11
CA LEU A 53 4.25 -9.09 6.27
C LEU A 53 2.85 -9.19 6.87
N LEU A 54 2.18 -8.06 7.08
CA LEU A 54 0.85 -8.01 7.70
C LEU A 54 -0.25 -8.53 6.76
N SER A 55 -0.10 -8.30 5.45
CA SER A 55 -1.06 -8.72 4.42
C SER A 55 -0.68 -10.01 3.70
N GLY A 56 0.56 -10.49 3.79
CA GLY A 56 1.06 -11.63 3.01
C GLY A 56 0.52 -12.99 3.41
N ILE A 57 0.13 -13.17 4.68
CA ILE A 57 -0.32 -14.46 5.19
C ILE A 57 -1.85 -14.45 5.36
N ASN A 58 -2.58 -14.98 4.37
CA ASN A 58 -4.04 -15.22 4.40
C ASN A 58 -4.89 -14.03 4.94
N PRO A 59 -4.80 -12.81 4.37
CA PRO A 59 -5.53 -11.66 4.88
C PRO A 59 -7.03 -11.77 4.57
N GLY A 60 -7.85 -11.31 5.51
CA GLY A 60 -9.28 -11.12 5.26
C GLY A 60 -9.52 -9.92 4.34
N PRO A 61 -10.74 -9.80 3.77
CA PRO A 61 -11.14 -8.67 2.93
C PRO A 61 -11.00 -7.30 3.62
N GLU A 62 -11.15 -7.21 4.94
CA GLU A 62 -11.01 -5.96 5.70
C GLU A 62 -9.54 -5.48 5.75
N VAL A 63 -8.59 -6.39 5.90
CA VAL A 63 -7.15 -6.06 5.88
C VAL A 63 -6.74 -5.61 4.48
N LEU A 64 -7.30 -6.23 3.44
CA LEU A 64 -7.11 -5.79 2.06
C LEU A 64 -7.66 -4.38 1.82
N ALA A 65 -8.90 -4.13 2.25
CA ALA A 65 -9.51 -2.82 2.13
C ALA A 65 -8.74 -1.74 2.89
N ALA A 66 -8.20 -2.07 4.07
CA ALA A 66 -7.30 -1.18 4.81
C ALA A 66 -6.02 -0.89 4.02
N GLY A 67 -5.40 -1.90 3.40
CA GLY A 67 -4.24 -1.69 2.53
C GLY A 67 -4.54 -0.76 1.35
N VAL A 68 -5.68 -0.94 0.69
CA VAL A 68 -6.14 -0.05 -0.41
C VAL A 68 -6.33 1.39 0.07
N TRP A 69 -6.94 1.57 1.24
CA TRP A 69 -7.14 2.90 1.82
C TRP A 69 -5.80 3.59 2.09
N VAL A 70 -4.89 2.88 2.76
CA VAL A 70 -3.55 3.35 3.13
C VAL A 70 -2.72 3.73 1.90
N ASP A 71 -2.76 2.92 0.84
CA ASP A 71 -2.05 3.20 -0.41
C ASP A 71 -2.67 4.39 -1.17
N THR A 72 -4.00 4.53 -1.17
CA THR A 72 -4.70 5.67 -1.79
C THR A 72 -4.37 6.99 -1.09
N VAL A 73 -4.47 7.04 0.24
CA VAL A 73 -4.15 8.24 1.03
C VAL A 73 -2.70 8.66 0.82
N HIS A 74 -1.79 7.69 0.75
CA HIS A 74 -0.40 7.97 0.50
C HIS A 74 -0.13 8.53 -0.89
N SER A 75 -0.77 7.99 -1.91
CA SER A 75 -0.69 8.53 -3.26
C SER A 75 -1.15 9.99 -3.30
N ALA A 76 -2.28 10.30 -2.65
CA ALA A 76 -2.81 11.65 -2.57
C ALA A 76 -1.87 12.62 -1.84
N THR A 77 -1.29 12.20 -0.70
CA THR A 77 -0.35 13.06 0.04
C THR A 77 0.97 13.24 -0.68
N ALA A 78 1.49 12.21 -1.36
CA ALA A 78 2.70 12.30 -2.18
C ALA A 78 2.50 13.25 -3.38
N LEU A 79 1.33 13.23 -4.04
CA LEU A 79 0.98 14.22 -5.06
C LEU A 79 0.87 15.64 -4.49
N GLY A 80 0.25 15.81 -3.32
CA GLY A 80 0.16 17.10 -2.65
C GLY A 80 1.54 17.69 -2.32
N LEU A 81 2.45 16.85 -1.80
CA LEU A 81 3.84 17.24 -1.54
C LEU A 81 4.59 17.55 -2.84
N ALA A 82 4.39 16.77 -3.90
CA ALA A 82 4.99 17.04 -5.21
C ALA A 82 4.51 18.37 -5.81
N ALA A 83 3.25 18.74 -5.58
CA ALA A 83 2.69 20.01 -6.02
C ALA A 83 3.25 21.20 -5.19
N ALA A 84 3.47 21.00 -3.89
CA ALA A 84 3.98 22.02 -2.98
C ALA A 84 5.49 22.27 -3.13
N ASP A 85 6.28 21.24 -3.44
CA ASP A 85 7.73 21.32 -3.65
C ASP A 85 8.11 20.86 -5.06
N ARG A 86 8.17 21.82 -5.99
CA ARG A 86 8.53 21.57 -7.40
C ARG A 86 9.92 20.98 -7.57
N HIS A 87 10.82 21.24 -6.64
CA HIS A 87 12.18 20.74 -6.69
C HIS A 87 12.26 19.23 -6.37
N ARG A 88 11.30 18.71 -5.60
CA ARG A 88 11.14 17.26 -5.32
C ARG A 88 9.97 16.60 -6.07
N ALA A 89 9.29 17.35 -6.95
CA ALA A 89 8.06 16.90 -7.61
C ALA A 89 8.20 15.57 -8.34
N ARG A 90 9.29 15.35 -9.07
CA ARG A 90 9.49 14.08 -9.80
C ARG A 90 9.49 12.87 -8.86
N GLY A 91 10.22 12.93 -7.76
CA GLY A 91 10.25 11.86 -6.77
C GLY A 91 8.87 11.62 -6.14
N GLY A 92 8.17 12.70 -5.77
CA GLY A 92 6.83 12.61 -5.21
C GLY A 92 5.77 12.06 -6.19
N VAL A 93 5.86 12.42 -7.48
CA VAL A 93 4.98 11.86 -8.52
C VAL A 93 5.26 10.39 -8.76
N THR A 94 6.53 9.97 -8.81
CA THR A 94 6.89 8.55 -8.94
C THR A 94 6.38 7.74 -7.75
N ASP A 95 6.59 8.23 -6.53
CA ASP A 95 6.08 7.59 -5.30
C ASP A 95 4.55 7.47 -5.33
N ALA A 96 3.87 8.56 -5.70
CA ALA A 96 2.42 8.58 -5.84
C ALA A 96 1.91 7.56 -6.86
N ALA A 97 2.58 7.43 -8.01
CA ALA A 97 2.19 6.50 -9.07
C ALA A 97 2.37 5.04 -8.63
N VAL A 98 3.45 4.74 -7.92
CA VAL A 98 3.69 3.40 -7.34
C VAL A 98 2.62 3.08 -6.31
N ALA A 99 2.34 4.01 -5.38
CA ALA A 99 1.28 3.85 -4.38
C ALA A 99 -0.12 3.68 -5.02
N ALA A 100 -0.45 4.45 -6.06
CA ALA A 100 -1.71 4.31 -6.79
C ALA A 100 -1.83 2.93 -7.45
N SER A 101 -0.74 2.43 -8.04
CA SER A 101 -0.71 1.09 -8.64
C SER A 101 -1.01 0.02 -7.59
N TRP A 102 -0.39 0.12 -6.42
CA TRP A 102 -0.65 -0.77 -5.30
C TRP A 102 -2.11 -0.73 -4.82
N ALA A 103 -2.69 0.46 -4.68
CA ALA A 103 -4.10 0.63 -4.34
C ALA A 103 -5.01 -0.03 -5.39
N ALA A 104 -4.73 0.17 -6.69
CA ALA A 104 -5.51 -0.39 -7.79
C ALA A 104 -5.47 -1.93 -7.82
N LEU A 105 -4.27 -2.51 -7.67
CA LEU A 105 -4.14 -3.98 -7.60
C LEU A 105 -4.82 -4.55 -6.34
N GLY A 106 -4.67 -3.89 -5.19
CA GLY A 106 -5.34 -4.29 -3.95
C GLY A 106 -6.87 -4.24 -4.08
N TRP A 107 -7.41 -3.21 -4.72
CA TRP A 107 -8.84 -3.06 -5.00
C TRP A 107 -9.36 -4.13 -5.96
N ARG A 108 -8.63 -4.41 -7.04
CA ARG A 108 -8.95 -5.50 -7.96
C ARG A 108 -9.00 -6.83 -7.21
N HIS A 109 -8.01 -7.09 -6.37
CA HIS A 109 -7.94 -8.33 -5.60
C HIS A 109 -9.11 -8.45 -4.60
N LEU A 110 -9.47 -7.35 -3.93
CA LEU A 110 -10.67 -7.27 -3.08
C LEU A 110 -11.94 -7.60 -3.86
N ARG A 111 -12.13 -7.01 -5.06
CA ARG A 111 -13.31 -7.26 -5.90
C ARG A 111 -13.40 -8.68 -6.45
N THR A 112 -12.27 -9.29 -6.80
CA THR A 112 -12.25 -10.66 -7.36
C THR A 112 -12.47 -11.77 -6.33
N GLY A 113 -12.76 -11.45 -5.07
CA GLY A 113 -13.11 -12.45 -4.05
C GLY A 113 -11.99 -13.41 -3.66
N GLN A 114 -10.74 -13.17 -4.07
CA GLN A 114 -9.60 -14.03 -3.77
C GLN A 114 -9.14 -13.96 -2.29
N ALA A 115 -9.80 -13.14 -1.48
CA ALA A 115 -9.59 -13.05 -0.03
C ALA A 115 -10.34 -14.19 0.67
N ARG A 116 -9.61 -15.09 1.34
CA ARG A 116 -10.20 -16.26 2.01
C ARG A 116 -11.05 -15.85 3.22
N THR A 117 -12.25 -16.41 3.34
CA THR A 117 -13.32 -15.96 4.26
C THR A 117 -13.39 -16.74 5.59
N ASP A 118 -12.58 -17.79 5.74
CA ASP A 118 -12.84 -18.87 6.70
C ASP A 118 -12.87 -18.47 8.20
N ARG A 119 -12.11 -17.45 8.66
CA ARG A 119 -12.19 -16.91 10.04
C ARG A 119 -11.83 -15.43 10.15
N VAL A 120 -12.59 -14.67 10.94
CA VAL A 120 -12.27 -13.28 11.34
C VAL A 120 -11.12 -13.29 12.34
N ARG A 121 -9.99 -12.68 11.97
CA ARG A 121 -8.81 -12.55 12.85
C ARG A 121 -8.83 -11.23 13.61
N GLY A 122 -8.07 -11.11 14.70
CA GLY A 122 -7.95 -9.86 15.47
C GLY A 122 -7.59 -8.63 14.61
N ARG A 123 -6.70 -8.83 13.63
CA ARG A 123 -6.33 -7.81 12.63
C ARG A 123 -7.50 -7.34 11.74
N ASP A 124 -8.47 -8.19 11.45
CA ASP A 124 -9.63 -7.82 10.62
C ASP A 124 -10.56 -6.89 11.41
N ARG A 125 -10.69 -7.13 12.73
CA ARG A 125 -11.44 -6.24 13.64
C ARG A 125 -10.74 -4.89 13.80
N LEU A 126 -9.42 -4.90 13.98
CA LEU A 126 -8.63 -3.67 14.07
C LEU A 126 -8.75 -2.84 12.78
N ALA A 127 -8.57 -3.48 11.62
CA ALA A 127 -8.72 -2.83 10.31
C ALA A 127 -10.10 -2.18 10.17
N ARG A 128 -11.16 -2.87 10.57
CA ARG A 128 -12.53 -2.33 10.51
C ARG A 128 -12.73 -1.15 11.47
N ALA A 129 -12.24 -1.25 12.70
CA ALA A 129 -12.40 -0.18 13.70
C ALA A 129 -11.64 1.08 13.31
N VAL A 130 -10.38 0.92 12.88
CA VAL A 130 -9.52 2.05 12.52
C VAL A 130 -9.95 2.63 11.19
N VAL A 131 -9.94 1.85 10.10
CA VAL A 131 -10.20 2.40 8.76
C VAL A 131 -11.68 2.74 8.59
N GLY A 132 -12.60 2.00 9.20
CA GLY A 132 -14.03 2.32 9.14
C GLY A 132 -14.39 3.69 9.74
N ALA A 133 -13.59 4.20 10.68
CA ALA A 133 -13.77 5.52 11.28
C ALA A 133 -13.12 6.66 10.48
N LEU A 134 -12.29 6.34 9.47
CA LEU A 134 -11.55 7.33 8.69
C LEU A 134 -12.32 7.76 7.43
N PRO A 135 -12.10 8.99 6.93
CA PRO A 135 -12.73 9.50 5.72
C PRO A 135 -12.57 8.54 4.53
N GLY A 136 -13.67 8.21 3.85
CA GLY A 136 -13.69 7.27 2.73
C GLY A 136 -13.49 5.78 3.10
N GLY A 137 -13.15 5.46 4.34
CA GLY A 137 -12.90 4.09 4.78
C GLY A 137 -14.19 3.27 4.99
N GLY A 138 -15.31 3.92 5.32
CA GLY A 138 -16.61 3.26 5.50
C GLY A 138 -17.10 2.52 4.24
N GLY A 139 -16.96 3.13 3.05
CA GLY A 139 -17.34 2.50 1.78
C GLY A 139 -16.45 1.30 1.43
N LEU A 140 -15.15 1.40 1.68
CA LEU A 140 -14.19 0.30 1.52
C LEU A 140 -14.49 -0.87 2.46
N MET A 141 -14.89 -0.59 3.71
CA MET A 141 -15.32 -1.62 4.66
C MET A 141 -16.67 -2.25 4.28
N ALA A 142 -17.59 -1.48 3.69
CA ALA A 142 -18.83 -2.02 3.15
C ALA A 142 -18.56 -3.02 2.00
N GLN A 143 -17.65 -2.68 1.09
CA GLN A 143 -17.22 -3.59 0.02
C GLN A 143 -16.57 -4.86 0.59
N ALA A 144 -15.67 -4.72 1.57
CA ALA A 144 -15.04 -5.86 2.23
C ALA A 144 -16.07 -6.80 2.88
N ARG A 145 -17.12 -6.23 3.48
CA ARG A 145 -18.23 -6.99 4.07
C ARG A 145 -19.06 -7.71 3.01
N ALA A 146 -19.35 -7.06 1.88
CA ALA A 146 -20.08 -7.67 0.77
C ALA A 146 -19.33 -8.89 0.19
N VAL A 147 -18.02 -8.75 -0.04
CA VAL A 147 -17.14 -9.83 -0.49
C VAL A 147 -17.13 -10.98 0.53
N ARG A 148 -17.05 -10.67 1.82
CA ARG A 148 -17.08 -11.68 2.89
C ARG A 148 -18.41 -12.45 2.95
N CYS A 149 -19.53 -11.76 2.71
CA CYS A 149 -20.86 -12.37 2.71
C CYS A 149 -21.22 -13.08 1.38
N GLY A 150 -20.30 -13.14 0.41
CA GLY A 150 -20.52 -13.81 -0.88
C GLY A 150 -21.45 -13.06 -1.85
N ARG A 151 -21.64 -11.75 -1.69
CA ARG A 151 -22.42 -10.91 -2.62
C ARG A 151 -21.51 -10.14 -3.59
N ALA A 152 -20.59 -10.83 -4.26
CA ALA A 152 -19.76 -10.24 -5.32
C ALA A 152 -20.13 -10.83 -6.67
#